data_AF-A0A8T5DMI0-F1
#
_entry.id   AF-A0A8T5DMI0-F1
#
_cell.length_a   1.000
_cell.length_b   1.000
_cell.length_c   1.000
_cell.angle_alpha   90.00
_cell.angle_beta   90.00
_cell.angle_gamma   90.00
#
_symmetry.space_group_name_H-M   'P 1'
#
loop_
_entity.id
_entity.type
_entity.pdbx_description
1 polymer ?
#
loop_
_entity_poly.entity_id
_entity_poly.type
_entity_poly.pdbx_seq_one_letter_code
_entity_poly.pdbx_strand_id
1 'polypeptide(L)'
;MFRLFLVVAIFSIYPPVFSAEENLNKVSKDWWVISNIDDFTDKKSCYVVSSTFLQGKPAIAFYTKKRIAIGFLNLKVNIAGIKYRVDKNPTVQLGSTSNEDDTYYIKFDEYDEILNAFKGGNTVIAELTPDNRFMDNKKIKLSLSGFSQTIKTSLNCK
;
A
#
# COMPACT_ATOMS: atom_id res chain seq x y z
N MET A 1 -0.53 3.75 71.38
CA MET A 1 -0.11 4.61 70.25
C MET A 1 -0.10 3.76 68.99
N PHE A 2 -1.17 3.77 68.18
CA PHE A 2 -1.20 3.12 66.87
C PHE A 2 -0.96 4.18 65.80
N ARG A 3 0.13 4.05 65.04
CA ARG A 3 0.43 4.91 63.88
C ARG A 3 -0.31 4.34 62.67
N LEU A 4 -1.25 5.13 62.16
CA LEU A 4 -1.96 4.89 60.91
C LEU A 4 -1.00 5.17 59.75
N PHE A 5 -0.62 4.13 58.99
CA PHE A 5 0.10 4.31 57.73
C PHE A 5 -0.91 4.56 56.62
N LEU A 6 -0.98 5.81 56.16
CA LEU A 6 -1.75 6.21 54.99
C LEU A 6 -0.96 5.81 53.73
N VAL A 7 -1.31 4.68 53.11
CA VAL A 7 -0.78 4.30 51.79
C VAL A 7 -1.62 5.02 50.75
N VAL A 8 -1.10 6.12 50.21
CA VAL A 8 -1.69 6.80 49.05
C VAL A 8 -1.29 6.00 47.81
N ALA A 9 -2.19 5.17 47.31
CA ALA A 9 -2.05 4.52 46.02
C ALA A 9 -2.30 5.56 44.92
N ILE A 10 -1.21 6.12 44.36
CA ILE A 10 -1.26 6.96 43.17
C ILE A 10 -1.51 6.02 41.99
N PHE A 11 -2.79 5.88 41.61
CA PHE A 11 -3.15 5.30 40.32
C PHE A 11 -2.73 6.28 39.23
N SER A 12 -1.56 6.05 38.64
CA SER A 12 -1.14 6.74 37.42
C SER A 12 -2.08 6.31 36.30
N ILE A 13 -3.08 7.14 36.03
CA ILE A 13 -3.99 7.01 34.88
C ILE A 13 -3.17 7.43 33.65
N TYR A 14 -2.38 6.51 33.11
CA TYR A 14 -1.84 6.69 31.78
C TYR A 14 -3.02 6.60 30.80
N PRO A 15 -3.31 7.63 29.99
CA PRO A 15 -4.28 7.48 28.92
C PRO A 15 -3.76 6.37 27.99
N PRO A 16 -4.63 5.43 27.56
CA PRO A 16 -4.23 4.46 26.57
C PRO A 16 -3.80 5.20 25.31
N VAL A 17 -2.57 4.93 24.88
CA VAL A 17 -2.10 5.34 23.57
C VAL A 17 -2.89 4.51 22.56
N PHE A 18 -3.98 5.07 22.04
CA PHE A 18 -4.67 4.50 20.89
C PHE A 18 -3.70 4.58 19.71
N SER A 19 -3.17 3.43 19.33
CA SER A 19 -2.38 3.28 18.11
C SER A 19 -3.31 2.78 17.03
N ALA A 20 -3.40 3.51 15.91
CA ALA A 20 -4.12 3.09 14.72
C ALA A 20 -3.85 1.60 14.41
N GLU A 21 -4.92 0.81 14.40
CA GLU A 21 -4.83 -0.64 14.24
C GLU A 21 -4.74 -0.98 12.75
N GLU A 22 -3.52 -1.18 12.24
CA GLU A 22 -3.31 -1.67 10.89
C GLU A 22 -3.49 -3.18 10.83
N ASN A 23 -4.50 -3.62 10.08
CA ASN A 23 -4.87 -5.02 9.94
C ASN A 23 -4.45 -5.55 8.56
N LEU A 24 -3.58 -6.56 8.54
CA LEU A 24 -3.03 -7.19 7.33
C LEU A 24 -3.77 -8.48 7.00
N ASN A 25 -4.56 -8.46 5.92
CA ASN A 25 -5.31 -9.63 5.45
C ASN A 25 -4.68 -10.21 4.19
N LYS A 26 -4.00 -11.37 4.34
CA LYS A 26 -3.45 -12.10 3.20
C LYS A 26 -4.57 -12.77 2.42
N VAL A 27 -4.76 -12.36 1.16
CA VAL A 27 -5.77 -12.99 0.27
C VAL A 27 -5.09 -13.94 -0.71
N SER A 28 -3.88 -13.62 -1.18
CA SER A 28 -3.09 -14.51 -2.03
C SER A 28 -1.60 -14.45 -1.71
N LYS A 29 -0.78 -15.21 -2.45
CA LYS A 29 0.67 -15.21 -2.30
C LYS A 29 1.26 -13.82 -2.51
N ASP A 30 0.80 -13.13 -3.56
CA ASP A 30 1.40 -11.88 -4.04
C ASP A 30 0.57 -10.64 -3.70
N TRP A 31 -0.62 -10.80 -3.10
CA TRP A 31 -1.55 -9.70 -2.86
C TRP A 31 -2.16 -9.73 -1.47
N TRP A 32 -2.17 -8.56 -0.83
CA TRP A 32 -2.68 -8.34 0.52
C TRP A 32 -3.72 -7.24 0.49
N VAL A 33 -4.70 -7.33 1.38
CA VAL A 33 -5.57 -6.21 1.74
C VAL A 33 -5.06 -5.64 3.05
N ILE A 34 -4.72 -4.36 3.03
CA ILE A 34 -4.44 -3.60 4.24
C ILE A 34 -5.70 -2.82 4.58
N SER A 35 -6.12 -2.88 5.85
CA SER A 35 -7.15 -2.02 6.39
C SER A 35 -6.59 -1.17 7.53
N ASN A 36 -6.93 0.11 7.52
CA ASN A 36 -6.60 1.07 8.57
C ASN A 36 -7.92 1.69 9.05
N ILE A 37 -8.09 1.74 10.38
CA ILE A 37 -9.18 2.47 11.03
C ILE A 37 -8.60 3.78 11.52
N ASP A 38 -9.18 4.88 11.07
CA ASP A 38 -8.81 6.22 11.51
C ASP A 38 -9.30 6.44 12.95
N ASP A 39 -8.37 6.60 13.90
CA ASP A 39 -8.66 6.71 15.34
C ASP A 39 -9.52 7.93 15.72
N PHE A 40 -9.63 8.93 14.85
CA PHE A 40 -10.41 10.16 15.12
C PHE A 40 -11.82 10.11 14.54
N THR A 41 -12.03 9.34 13.48
CA THR A 41 -13.29 9.32 12.71
C THR A 41 -13.94 7.95 12.65
N ASP A 42 -13.29 6.91 13.20
CA ASP A 42 -13.65 5.49 13.11
C ASP A 42 -13.83 5.01 11.66
N LYS A 43 -13.30 5.76 10.68
CA LYS A 43 -13.45 5.44 9.26
C LYS A 43 -12.44 4.39 8.87
N LYS A 44 -12.96 3.25 8.42
CA LYS A 44 -12.14 2.20 7.83
C LYS A 44 -11.80 2.50 6.38
N SER A 45 -10.51 2.57 6.10
CA SER A 45 -9.93 2.65 4.76
C SER A 45 -9.23 1.33 4.43
N CYS A 46 -9.36 0.87 3.19
CA CYS A 46 -8.72 -0.37 2.77
C CYS A 46 -8.13 -0.21 1.38
N TYR A 47 -6.97 -0.84 1.18
CA TYR A 47 -6.24 -0.78 -0.07
C TYR A 47 -5.54 -2.12 -0.31
N VAL A 48 -5.31 -2.40 -1.58
CA VAL A 48 -4.60 -3.63 -1.99
C VAL A 48 -3.15 -3.29 -2.20
N VAL A 49 -2.24 -4.11 -1.68
CA VAL A 49 -0.80 -3.99 -1.95
C VAL A 49 -0.20 -5.30 -2.42
N SER A 50 0.88 -5.21 -3.19
CA SER A 50 1.70 -6.37 -3.50
C SER A 50 2.49 -6.85 -2.29
N SER A 51 2.78 -8.15 -2.23
CA SER A 51 3.54 -8.80 -1.15
C SER A 51 4.95 -8.23 -0.94
N THR A 52 5.51 -7.58 -1.97
CA THR A 52 6.80 -6.88 -1.89
C THR A 52 6.78 -5.69 -0.92
N PHE A 53 5.60 -5.13 -0.63
CA PHE A 53 5.44 -4.06 0.35
C PHE A 53 5.99 -4.44 1.73
N LEU A 54 5.59 -5.62 2.23
CA LEU A 54 6.01 -6.16 3.52
C LEU A 54 7.51 -6.49 3.59
N GLN A 55 8.19 -6.54 2.43
CA GLN A 55 9.62 -6.81 2.33
C GLN A 55 10.46 -5.52 2.26
N GLY A 56 9.83 -4.34 2.40
CA GLY A 56 10.51 -3.05 2.20
C GLY A 56 11.02 -2.86 0.78
N LYS A 57 10.39 -3.52 -0.20
CA LYS A 57 10.72 -3.42 -1.63
C LYS A 57 9.67 -2.57 -2.35
N PRO A 58 10.00 -2.05 -3.56
CA PRO A 58 9.00 -1.39 -4.39
C PRO A 58 7.75 -2.26 -4.53
N ALA A 59 6.60 -1.66 -4.29
CA ALA A 59 5.32 -2.34 -4.26
C ALA A 59 4.31 -1.66 -5.19
N ILE A 60 3.25 -2.37 -5.55
CA ILE A 60 2.12 -1.79 -6.29
C ILE A 60 0.95 -1.73 -5.32
N ALA A 61 0.38 -0.53 -5.14
CA ALA A 61 -0.80 -0.31 -4.32
C ALA A 61 -2.02 0.11 -5.16
N PHE A 62 -3.21 -0.38 -4.82
CA PHE A 62 -4.50 0.08 -5.37
C PHE A 62 -5.40 0.58 -4.24
N TYR A 63 -5.70 1.88 -4.26
CA TYR A 63 -6.68 2.51 -3.38
C TYR A 63 -8.04 2.50 -4.06
N THR A 64 -8.83 1.46 -3.80
CA THR A 64 -10.07 1.19 -4.53
C THR A 64 -11.12 2.29 -4.38
N LYS A 65 -11.33 2.82 -3.17
CA LYS A 65 -12.31 3.90 -2.92
C LYS A 65 -11.86 5.26 -3.49
N LYS A 66 -10.56 5.55 -3.50
CA LYS A 66 -10.00 6.81 -4.03
C LYS A 66 -9.75 6.77 -5.54
N ARG A 67 -9.95 5.60 -6.18
CA ARG A 67 -9.63 5.34 -7.60
C ARG A 67 -8.21 5.75 -7.95
N ILE A 68 -7.26 5.40 -7.08
CA ILE A 68 -5.82 5.58 -7.33
C ILE A 68 -5.23 4.19 -7.54
N ALA A 69 -4.67 3.97 -8.73
CA ALA A 69 -4.07 2.70 -9.13
C ALA A 69 -2.57 2.92 -9.17
N ILE A 70 -1.80 2.06 -8.53
CA ILE A 70 -0.33 2.05 -8.60
C ILE A 70 0.32 3.28 -7.93
N GLY A 71 0.46 3.20 -6.60
CA GLY A 71 1.53 3.88 -5.88
C GLY A 71 2.71 2.94 -5.65
N PHE A 72 3.94 3.42 -5.82
CA PHE A 72 5.14 2.70 -5.42
C PHE A 72 5.61 3.16 -4.04
N LEU A 73 5.42 2.27 -3.08
CA LEU A 73 5.73 2.49 -1.68
C LEU A 73 7.17 2.08 -1.36
N ASN A 74 7.72 2.65 -0.28
CA ASN A 74 9.03 2.32 0.29
C ASN A 74 10.21 2.62 -0.66
N LEU A 75 10.12 3.73 -1.40
CA LEU A 75 11.19 4.19 -2.26
C LEU A 75 11.97 5.31 -1.58
N LYS A 76 13.16 5.00 -1.10
CA LYS A 76 14.12 6.00 -0.59
C LYS A 76 14.85 6.76 -1.72
N VAL A 77 14.24 6.87 -2.90
CA VAL A 77 14.87 7.41 -4.12
C VAL A 77 13.85 8.13 -4.98
N ASN A 78 14.29 9.22 -5.62
CA ASN A 78 13.51 9.91 -6.64
C ASN A 78 13.37 9.06 -7.90
N ILE A 79 12.16 9.04 -8.45
CA ILE A 79 11.80 8.27 -9.64
C ILE A 79 11.52 9.24 -10.79
N ALA A 80 12.25 9.09 -11.89
CA ALA A 80 12.03 9.84 -13.13
C ALA A 80 10.90 9.24 -13.99
N GLY A 81 10.62 7.96 -13.83
CA GLY A 81 9.52 7.33 -14.57
C GLY A 81 9.25 5.90 -14.16
N ILE A 82 8.04 5.45 -14.49
CA ILE A 82 7.61 4.08 -14.24
C ILE A 82 7.00 3.56 -15.52
N LYS A 83 7.30 2.30 -15.83
CA LYS A 83 6.60 1.58 -16.88
C LYS A 83 6.20 0.21 -16.41
N TYR A 84 5.08 -0.30 -16.93
CA TYR A 84 4.66 -1.66 -16.65
C TYR A 84 4.16 -2.36 -17.90
N ARG A 85 4.10 -3.68 -17.84
CA ARG A 85 3.33 -4.48 -18.80
C ARG A 85 2.66 -5.63 -18.06
N VAL A 86 1.47 -5.99 -18.55
CA VAL A 86 0.78 -7.20 -18.14
C VAL A 86 1.03 -8.27 -19.19
N ASP A 87 1.48 -9.44 -18.75
CA ASP A 87 1.85 -10.57 -19.61
C ASP A 87 2.84 -10.17 -20.72
N LYS A 88 2.43 -10.34 -21.99
CA LYS A 88 3.20 -9.96 -23.18
C LYS A 88 2.60 -8.75 -23.92
N ASN A 89 1.67 -8.04 -23.28
CA ASN A 89 1.07 -6.85 -23.86
C ASN A 89 2.10 -5.71 -23.99
N PRO A 90 1.81 -4.70 -24.83
CA PRO A 90 2.64 -3.50 -24.93
C PRO A 90 2.91 -2.87 -23.56
N THR A 91 4.09 -2.26 -23.44
CA THR A 91 4.47 -1.53 -22.23
C THR A 91 3.70 -0.22 -22.15
N VAL A 92 3.13 0.03 -20.98
CA VAL A 92 2.47 1.28 -20.63
C VAL A 92 3.46 2.13 -19.84
N GLN A 93 3.70 3.34 -20.31
CA GLN A 93 4.51 4.34 -19.60
C GLN A 93 3.58 5.14 -18.70
N LEU A 94 3.92 5.21 -17.41
CA LEU A 94 3.20 6.01 -16.44
C LEU A 94 3.91 7.35 -16.26
N GLY A 95 3.12 8.43 -16.19
CA GLY A 95 3.60 9.82 -16.12
C GLY A 95 4.25 10.21 -14.77
N SER A 96 4.61 11.48 -14.66
CA SER A 96 5.36 12.08 -13.54
C SER A 96 4.58 12.07 -12.22
N THR A 97 5.31 11.97 -11.11
CA THR A 97 4.82 11.78 -9.75
C THR A 97 4.68 13.08 -8.96
N SER A 98 3.83 13.10 -7.92
CA SER A 98 3.92 14.08 -6.82
C SER A 98 4.55 13.43 -5.59
N ASN A 99 5.53 14.11 -4.98
CA ASN A 99 6.12 13.69 -3.71
C ASN A 99 5.29 14.22 -2.55
N GLU A 100 4.57 13.33 -1.87
CA GLU A 100 4.14 13.53 -0.50
C GLU A 100 4.70 12.34 0.31
N ASP A 101 5.55 12.64 1.30
CA ASP A 101 6.01 11.70 2.34
C ASP A 101 6.65 10.38 1.87
N ASP A 102 7.72 10.45 1.06
CA ASP A 102 8.50 9.30 0.56
C ASP A 102 7.65 8.23 -0.19
N THR A 103 6.43 8.60 -0.56
CA THR A 103 5.48 7.74 -1.23
C THR A 103 5.15 8.30 -2.60
N TYR A 104 5.46 7.52 -3.63
CA TYR A 104 5.15 7.89 -5.00
C TYR A 104 3.75 7.43 -5.33
N TYR A 105 2.78 8.33 -5.23
CA TYR A 105 1.45 8.12 -5.77
C TYR A 105 1.43 8.54 -7.23
N ILE A 106 0.90 7.68 -8.10
CA ILE A 106 0.48 8.13 -9.42
C ILE A 106 -1.04 8.09 -9.43
N LYS A 107 -1.64 9.27 -9.54
CA LYS A 107 -3.08 9.43 -9.70
C LYS A 107 -3.37 9.26 -11.19
N PHE A 108 -4.18 8.27 -11.55
CA PHE A 108 -4.53 8.01 -12.96
C PHE A 108 -5.99 8.31 -13.23
N ASP A 109 -6.22 9.03 -14.32
CA ASP A 109 -7.51 9.06 -15.01
C ASP A 109 -7.84 7.66 -15.61
N GLU A 110 -6.82 6.83 -15.83
CA GLU A 110 -6.89 5.48 -16.40
C GLU A 110 -7.04 4.35 -15.36
N TYR A 111 -7.46 4.68 -14.11
CA TYR A 111 -7.60 3.70 -13.02
C TYR A 111 -8.28 2.40 -13.44
N ASP A 112 -9.42 2.51 -14.13
CA ASP A 112 -10.23 1.36 -14.53
C ASP A 112 -9.51 0.50 -15.59
N GLU A 113 -8.75 1.11 -16.50
CA GLU A 113 -8.01 0.39 -17.54
C GLU A 113 -6.90 -0.46 -16.93
N ILE A 114 -6.11 0.13 -16.02
CA ILE A 114 -5.06 -0.56 -15.28
C ILE A 114 -5.68 -1.70 -14.45
N LEU A 115 -6.75 -1.41 -13.71
CA LEU A 115 -7.44 -2.40 -12.89
C LEU A 115 -7.95 -3.57 -13.72
N ASN A 116 -8.55 -3.30 -14.88
CA ASN A 116 -9.06 -4.33 -15.79
C ASN A 116 -7.94 -5.15 -16.41
N ALA A 117 -6.83 -4.51 -16.81
CA ALA A 117 -5.65 -5.22 -17.31
C ALA A 117 -5.09 -6.19 -16.25
N PHE A 118 -5.00 -5.77 -14.98
CA PHE A 118 -4.52 -6.62 -13.90
C PHE A 118 -5.50 -7.75 -13.56
N LYS A 119 -6.82 -7.49 -13.60
CA LYS A 119 -7.85 -8.52 -13.34
C LYS A 119 -7.86 -9.63 -14.41
N GLY A 120 -7.56 -9.28 -15.66
CA GLY A 120 -7.54 -10.22 -16.79
C GLY A 120 -6.18 -10.86 -17.08
N GLY A 121 -5.10 -10.39 -16.44
CA GLY A 121 -3.74 -10.84 -16.71
C GLY A 121 -3.26 -11.96 -15.78
N ASN A 122 -2.08 -12.52 -16.10
CA ASN A 122 -1.45 -13.58 -15.31
C ASN A 122 -0.24 -13.07 -14.51
N THR A 123 0.52 -12.13 -15.08
CA THR A 123 1.73 -11.57 -14.52
C THR A 123 1.81 -10.09 -14.83
N VAL A 124 2.31 -9.29 -13.89
CA VAL A 124 2.74 -7.91 -14.15
C VAL A 124 4.24 -7.80 -13.96
N ILE A 125 4.89 -7.08 -14.88
CA ILE A 125 6.27 -6.63 -14.71
C ILE A 125 6.21 -5.10 -14.67
N ALA A 126 6.76 -4.52 -13.62
CA ALA A 126 6.96 -3.08 -13.53
C ALA A 126 8.45 -2.75 -13.40
N GLU A 127 8.87 -1.68 -14.05
CA GLU A 127 10.21 -1.14 -14.01
C GLU A 127 10.14 0.31 -13.56
N LEU A 128 10.92 0.64 -12.53
CA LEU A 128 11.10 1.97 -12.01
C LEU A 128 12.45 2.52 -12.48
N THR A 129 12.42 3.71 -13.05
CA THR A 129 13.60 4.44 -13.49
C THR A 129 13.90 5.52 -12.46
N PRO A 130 15.00 5.41 -11.69
CA PRO A 130 15.39 6.45 -10.76
C PRO A 130 15.77 7.73 -11.52
N ASP A 131 15.56 8.88 -10.90
CA ASP A 131 16.00 10.17 -11.43
C ASP A 131 17.53 10.31 -11.41
N ASN A 132 18.17 9.61 -10.47
CA ASN A 132 19.61 9.48 -10.43
C ASN A 132 20.12 8.49 -11.50
N ARG A 133 20.75 9.02 -12.56
CA ARG A 133 21.36 8.26 -13.66
C ARG A 133 22.44 7.25 -13.26
N PHE A 134 22.97 7.31 -12.04
CA PHE A 134 23.97 6.37 -11.54
C PHE A 134 23.35 5.17 -10.80
N MET A 135 22.03 5.12 -10.71
CA MET A 135 21.30 4.02 -10.10
C MET A 135 20.64 3.16 -11.16
N ASP A 136 20.73 1.84 -10.99
CA ASP A 136 20.06 0.90 -11.88
C ASP A 136 18.54 0.96 -11.75
N ASN A 137 17.85 0.68 -12.86
CA ASN A 137 16.41 0.51 -12.86
C ASN A 137 16.00 -0.65 -11.97
N LYS A 138 14.99 -0.44 -11.13
CA LYS A 138 14.43 -1.50 -10.28
C LYS A 138 13.28 -2.18 -11.00
N LYS A 139 13.29 -3.52 -11.02
CA LYS A 139 12.21 -4.31 -11.63
C LYS A 139 11.51 -5.15 -10.58
N ILE A 140 10.19 -5.19 -10.67
CA ILE A 140 9.36 -6.14 -9.92
C ILE A 140 8.56 -6.98 -10.90
N LYS A 141 8.42 -8.26 -10.58
CA LYS A 141 7.58 -9.20 -11.30
C LYS A 141 6.66 -9.86 -10.27
N LEU A 142 5.36 -9.76 -10.50
CA LEU A 142 4.34 -10.27 -9.58
C LEU A 142 3.38 -11.16 -10.35
N SER A 143 2.92 -12.26 -9.74
CA SER A 143 1.78 -12.99 -10.26
C SER A 143 0.51 -12.17 -10.01
N LEU A 144 -0.40 -12.16 -10.98
CA LEU A 144 -1.75 -11.61 -10.82
C LEU A 144 -2.74 -12.64 -10.27
N SER A 145 -2.25 -13.84 -9.91
CA SER A 145 -3.07 -14.86 -9.27
C SER A 145 -3.67 -14.36 -7.95
N GLY A 146 -5.00 -14.45 -7.86
CA GLY A 146 -5.78 -13.97 -6.72
C GLY A 146 -6.02 -12.46 -6.69
N PHE A 147 -5.45 -11.67 -7.60
CA PHE A 147 -5.60 -10.20 -7.61
C PHE A 147 -7.07 -9.76 -7.64
N SER A 148 -7.88 -10.33 -8.55
CA SER A 148 -9.31 -10.02 -8.67
C SER A 148 -10.08 -10.28 -7.38
N GLN A 149 -9.76 -11.37 -6.68
CA GLN A 149 -10.37 -11.68 -5.38
C GLN A 149 -9.91 -10.69 -4.31
N THR A 150 -8.63 -10.31 -4.28
CA THR A 150 -8.10 -9.32 -3.34
C THR A 150 -8.75 -7.94 -3.54
N ILE A 151 -8.95 -7.50 -4.78
CA ILE A 151 -9.69 -6.27 -5.09
C ILE A 151 -11.12 -6.37 -4.57
N LYS A 152 -11.83 -7.47 -4.84
CA LYS A 152 -13.20 -7.70 -4.34
C LYS A 152 -13.25 -7.65 -2.81
N THR A 153 -12.30 -8.28 -2.12
CA THR A 153 -12.17 -8.22 -0.66
C THR A 153 -11.98 -6.79 -0.16
N SER A 154 -11.11 -6.00 -0.81
CA SER A 154 -10.89 -4.60 -0.43
C SER A 154 -12.11 -3.69 -0.64
N LEU A 155 -12.92 -3.94 -1.67
CA LEU A 155 -14.15 -3.19 -1.94
C LEU A 155 -15.24 -3.49 -0.91
N ASN A 156 -15.28 -4.73 -0.42
CA ASN A 156 -16.22 -5.16 0.63
C ASN A 156 -15.78 -4.75 2.05
N CYS A 157 -14.65 -4.06 2.15
CA CYS A 157 -14.11 -3.58 3.41
C CYS A 157 -14.95 -2.40 3.93
N LYS A 158 -15.86 -2.75 4.83
CA LYS A 158 -16.68 -1.85 5.64
C LYS A 158 -15.98 -1.58 6.96
#